data_AF-A0A383A5E4-F1
#
_entry.id   AF-A0A383A5E4-F1
#
_cell.length_a   1.000
_cell.length_b   1.000
_cell.length_c   1.000
_cell.angle_alpha   90.00
_cell.angle_beta   90.00
_cell.angle_gamma   90.00
#
_symmetry.space_group_name_H-M   'P 1'
#
loop_
_entity.id
_entity.type
_entity.pdbx_description
1 polymer ?
#
loop_
_entity_poly.entity_id
_entity_poly.type
_entity_poly.pdbx_seq_one_letter_code
_entity_poly.pdbx_strand_id
1 'polypeptide(L)'
;MKVFGLAGWSGSGKTTVMVNLLPELIQRGFSVSTVKHAHHKFDIDRPGKDSYEHRRAGATEVMISSINRWALMHELSDNNDLPLTELMEHMSPVDLLIV
;
A
#
# COMPACT_ATOMS: atom_id res chain seq x y z
N MET A 1 -11.10 13.20 -1.99
CA MET A 1 -10.84 11.78 -2.27
C MET A 1 -12.15 11.01 -2.23
N LYS A 2 -12.47 10.24 -3.28
CA LYS A 2 -13.57 9.25 -3.30
C LYS A 2 -12.97 7.84 -3.16
N VAL A 3 -13.59 6.98 -2.38
CA VAL A 3 -13.08 5.61 -2.11
C VAL A 3 -13.95 4.57 -2.82
N PHE A 4 -13.32 3.63 -3.53
CA PHE A 4 -13.97 2.53 -4.22
C PHE A 4 -13.32 1.20 -3.80
N GLY A 5 -14.12 0.18 -3.49
CA GLY A 5 -13.62 -1.15 -3.15
C GLY A 5 -13.78 -2.14 -4.31
N LEU A 6 -12.75 -2.94 -4.59
CA LEU A 6 -12.77 -4.04 -5.54
C LEU A 6 -12.73 -5.40 -4.81
N ALA A 7 -13.91 -5.96 -4.53
CA ALA A 7 -14.04 -7.23 -3.84
C ALA A 7 -14.12 -8.42 -4.82
N GLY A 8 -13.62 -9.58 -4.39
CA GLY A 8 -13.68 -10.83 -5.15
C GLY A 8 -12.76 -11.91 -4.58
N TRP A 9 -12.98 -13.16 -4.97
CA TRP A 9 -12.19 -14.31 -4.50
C TRP A 9 -10.72 -14.24 -4.89
N SER A 10 -9.85 -14.94 -4.15
CA SER A 10 -8.45 -15.10 -4.58
C SER A 10 -8.40 -15.73 -5.98
N GLY A 11 -7.53 -15.22 -6.85
CA GLY A 11 -7.44 -15.67 -8.24
C GLY A 11 -8.56 -15.19 -9.18
N SER A 12 -9.53 -14.39 -8.73
CA SER A 12 -10.65 -13.92 -9.56
C SER A 12 -10.31 -12.84 -10.62
N GLY A 13 -9.03 -12.51 -10.80
CA GLY A 13 -8.59 -11.50 -11.76
C GLY A 13 -8.64 -10.04 -11.27
N LYS A 14 -8.83 -9.77 -9.97
CA LYS A 14 -8.83 -8.39 -9.40
C LYS A 14 -7.61 -7.59 -9.81
N THR A 15 -6.42 -8.19 -9.72
CA THR A 15 -5.17 -7.54 -10.11
C THR A 15 -5.18 -7.17 -11.59
N THR A 16 -5.69 -8.03 -12.47
CA THR A 16 -5.81 -7.75 -13.91
C THR A 16 -6.74 -6.57 -14.17
N VAL A 17 -7.89 -6.52 -13.50
CA VAL A 17 -8.81 -5.37 -13.59
C VAL A 17 -8.12 -4.09 -13.14
N MET A 18 -7.44 -4.10 -12.00
CA MET A 18 -6.73 -2.93 -11.46
C MET A 18 -5.64 -2.42 -12.40
N VAL A 19 -4.79 -3.32 -12.91
CA VAL A 19 -3.68 -2.96 -13.81
C VAL A 19 -4.18 -2.34 -15.11
N ASN A 20 -5.34 -2.78 -15.61
CA ASN A 20 -5.95 -2.21 -16.82
C ASN A 20 -6.76 -0.93 -16.55
N LEU A 21 -7.37 -0.81 -15.37
CA LEU A 21 -8.21 0.35 -15.02
C LEU A 21 -7.39 1.59 -14.67
N LEU A 22 -6.26 1.43 -13.97
CA LEU A 22 -5.45 2.57 -13.50
C LEU A 22 -4.98 3.48 -14.64
N PRO A 23 -4.41 2.97 -15.76
CA PRO A 23 -4.01 3.81 -16.89
C PRO A 23 -5.17 4.61 -17.47
N GLU A 24 -6.36 4.01 -17.62
CA GLU A 24 -7.56 4.67 -18.16
C GLU A 24 -8.04 5.81 -17.26
N LEU A 25 -8.01 5.63 -15.94
CA LEU A 25 -8.38 6.69 -15.00
C LEU A 25 -7.37 7.84 -15.02
N ILE A 26 -6.08 7.51 -15.04
CA ILE A 26 -5.00 8.51 -15.08
C ILE A 26 -5.05 9.28 -16.41
N GLN A 27 -5.30 8.61 -17.54
CA GLN A 27 -5.43 9.26 -18.85
C GLN A 27 -6.61 10.24 -18.89
N ARG A 28 -7.66 10.00 -18.11
CA ARG A 28 -8.81 10.90 -17.95
C ARG A 28 -8.54 12.07 -17.00
N GLY A 29 -7.33 12.18 -16.45
CA GLY A 29 -6.90 13.28 -15.59
C GLY A 29 -7.15 13.08 -14.10
N PHE A 30 -7.54 11.87 -13.66
CA PHE A 30 -7.68 11.59 -12.23
C PHE A 30 -6.32 11.26 -11.61
N SER A 31 -6.03 11.87 -10.46
CA SER A 31 -5.02 11.36 -9.55
C SER A 31 -5.57 10.14 -8.80
N VAL A 32 -4.82 9.04 -8.79
CA VAL A 32 -5.29 7.76 -8.24
C VAL A 32 -4.23 7.17 -7.32
N SER A 33 -4.67 6.62 -6.19
CA SER A 33 -3.85 5.77 -5.32
C SER A 33 -4.58 4.47 -5.02
N THR A 34 -3.84 3.47 -4.52
CA THR A 34 -4.39 2.15 -4.19
C THR A 34 -3.98 1.71 -2.80
N VAL A 35 -4.87 0.98 -2.12
CA VAL A 35 -4.57 0.28 -0.87
C VAL A 35 -4.91 -1.18 -1.08
N LYS A 36 -3.93 -2.07 -0.91
CA LYS A 36 -4.22 -3.51 -0.92
C LYS A 36 -4.32 -4.00 0.51
N HIS A 37 -5.53 -4.28 0.96
CA HIS A 37 -5.72 -4.93 2.26
C HIS A 37 -5.38 -6.42 2.16
N ALA A 38 -4.32 -6.86 2.83
CA ALA A 38 -3.87 -8.25 2.83
C ALA A 38 -4.21 -8.90 4.17
N HIS A 39 -4.98 -10.00 4.15
CA HIS A 39 -5.35 -10.76 5.36
C HIS A 39 -4.24 -11.68 5.90
N HIS A 40 -3.01 -11.56 5.42
CA HIS A 40 -1.88 -12.37 5.84
C HIS A 40 -0.66 -11.49 6.11
N LYS A 41 0.17 -11.89 7.09
CA LYS A 41 1.49 -11.28 7.33
C LYS A 41 2.24 -11.22 6.00
N PHE A 42 2.53 -10.01 5.54
CA PHE A 42 3.33 -9.78 4.35
C PHE A 42 4.56 -8.99 4.75
N ASP A 43 5.68 -9.27 4.09
CA ASP A 43 6.88 -8.47 4.20
C ASP A 43 7.11 -7.73 2.89
N ILE A 44 7.55 -6.49 2.99
CA ILE A 44 7.93 -5.65 1.85
C ILE A 44 9.36 -5.99 1.43
N ASP A 45 10.21 -6.37 2.39
CA ASP A 45 11.61 -6.71 2.16
C ASP A 45 11.93 -8.17 2.54
N ARG A 46 13.20 -8.55 2.42
CA ARG A 46 13.68 -9.91 2.68
C ARG A 46 14.81 -9.92 3.71
N PRO A 47 14.99 -11.01 4.48
CA PRO A 47 16.12 -11.20 5.38
C PRO A 47 17.47 -10.89 4.74
N GLY A 48 18.35 -10.21 5.48
CA GLY A 48 19.68 -9.80 5.02
C GLY A 48 19.73 -8.51 4.20
N LYS A 49 18.60 -7.83 3.96
CA LYS A 49 18.58 -6.44 3.46
C LYS A 49 18.65 -5.47 4.65
N ASP A 50 19.34 -4.34 4.47
CA ASP A 50 19.52 -3.33 5.52
C ASP A 50 18.18 -2.90 6.13
N SER A 51 17.19 -2.59 5.29
CA SER A 51 15.85 -2.21 5.73
C SER A 51 15.13 -3.28 6.53
N TYR A 52 15.30 -4.56 6.18
CA TYR A 52 14.77 -5.68 6.94
C TYR A 52 15.45 -5.78 8.31
N GLU A 53 16.79 -5.72 8.35
CA GLU A 53 17.52 -5.82 9.62
C GLU A 53 17.25 -4.61 10.53
N HIS A 54 17.03 -3.41 9.97
CA HIS A 54 16.63 -2.23 10.75
C HIS A 54 15.27 -2.44 11.44
N ARG A 55 14.26 -2.92 10.71
CA ARG A 55 12.94 -3.24 11.28
C ARG A 55 13.06 -4.30 12.37
N ARG A 56 13.78 -5.40 12.07
CA ARG A 56 14.02 -6.48 13.03
C ARG A 56 14.78 -6.04 14.28
N ALA A 57 15.68 -5.07 14.15
CA ALA A 57 16.40 -4.46 15.27
C ALA A 57 15.51 -3.58 16.17
N GLY A 58 14.25 -3.35 15.79
CA GLY A 58 13.26 -2.63 16.59
C GLY A 58 13.01 -1.19 16.15
N ALA A 59 13.36 -0.83 14.91
CA ALA A 59 12.96 0.48 14.37
C ALA A 59 11.43 0.55 14.21
N THR A 60 10.80 1.56 14.81
CA THR A 60 9.35 1.82 14.66
C THR A 60 8.97 2.17 13.22
N GLU A 61 9.84 2.91 12.54
CA GLU A 61 9.69 3.27 11.14
C GLU A 61 11.00 3.06 10.39
N VAL A 62 10.91 2.62 9.15
CA VAL A 62 12.06 2.53 8.24
C VAL A 62 11.70 3.16 6.90
N MET A 63 12.41 4.22 6.54
CA MET A 63 12.31 4.88 5.24
C MET A 63 13.44 4.44 4.32
N ILE A 64 13.08 4.04 3.10
CA ILE A 64 14.04 3.77 2.01
C ILE A 64 13.75 4.76 0.90
N SER A 65 14.78 5.44 0.39
CA SER A 65 14.64 6.44 -0.66
C SER A 65 15.65 6.25 -1.77
N SER A 66 15.23 6.59 -2.99
CA SER A 66 16.07 6.66 -4.20
C SER A 66 15.64 7.86 -5.04
N ILE A 67 16.36 8.14 -6.13
CA ILE A 67 15.99 9.20 -7.09
C ILE A 67 14.61 8.99 -7.73
N ASN A 68 14.14 7.74 -7.80
CA ASN A 68 12.90 7.40 -8.51
C ASN A 68 11.69 7.25 -7.59
N ARG A 69 11.90 6.88 -6.31
CA ARG A 69 10.84 6.57 -5.36
C ARG A 69 11.36 6.46 -3.94
N TRP A 70 10.45 6.57 -2.98
CA TRP A 70 10.67 6.20 -1.59
C TRP A 70 9.56 5.27 -1.10
N ALA A 71 9.84 4.56 -0.01
CA ALA A 71 8.89 3.72 0.71
C ALA A 71 9.09 3.93 2.21
N LEU A 72 8.00 3.98 2.97
CA LEU A 72 8.00 4.09 4.42
C LEU A 72 7.24 2.91 5.01
N MET A 73 7.92 2.15 5.85
CA MET A 73 7.34 1.02 6.58
C MET A 73 7.11 1.45 8.02
N HIS A 74 5.89 1.25 8.50
CA HIS A 74 5.51 1.41 9.90
C HIS A 74 5.30 0.03 10.52
N GLU A 75 6.01 -0.26 11.62
CA GLU A 75 5.75 -1.48 12.38
C GLU A 75 4.50 -1.30 13.24
N LEU A 76 3.51 -2.17 13.02
CA LEU A 76 2.33 -2.27 13.88
C LEU A 76 2.63 -3.28 14.98
N SER A 77 2.26 -2.94 16.22
CA SER A 77 2.33 -3.89 17.33
C SER A 77 1.32 -5.02 17.10
N ASP A 78 1.60 -6.22 17.63
CA ASP A 78 0.93 -7.51 17.32
C ASP A 78 -0.61 -7.57 17.40
N ASN A 79 -1.30 -6.48 17.79
CA ASN A 79 -2.76 -6.39 17.93
C ASN A 79 -3.41 -5.15 17.27
N ASN A 80 -2.68 -4.39 16.45
CA ASN A 80 -3.21 -3.15 15.84
C ASN A 80 -3.39 -3.31 14.33
N ASP A 81 -4.47 -3.98 13.90
CA ASP A 81 -4.96 -3.78 12.54
C ASP A 81 -5.54 -2.37 12.45
N LEU A 82 -4.84 -1.49 11.72
CA LEU A 82 -5.32 -0.12 11.52
C LEU A 82 -6.56 -0.13 10.60
N PRO A 83 -7.64 0.57 10.97
CA PRO A 83 -8.77 0.74 10.06
C PRO A 83 -8.33 1.49 8.80
N LEU A 84 -8.99 1.22 7.68
CA LEU A 84 -8.70 1.88 6.40
C LEU A 84 -8.69 3.42 6.53
N THR A 85 -9.57 3.98 7.36
CA THR A 85 -9.65 5.42 7.61
C THR A 85 -8.36 6.00 8.17
N GLU A 86 -7.65 5.28 9.04
CA GLU A 86 -6.35 5.72 9.58
C GLU A 86 -5.24 5.54 8.55
N LEU A 87 -5.24 4.42 7.81
CA LEU A 87 -4.27 4.21 6.72
C LEU A 87 -4.35 5.32 5.65
N MET A 88 -5.54 5.85 5.40
CA MET A 88 -5.76 6.96 4.47
C MET A 88 -5.07 8.27 4.91
N GLU A 89 -4.81 8.47 6.21
CA GLU A 89 -4.14 9.67 6.71
C GLU A 89 -2.67 9.73 6.29
N HIS A 90 -2.06 8.58 6.00
CA HIS A 90 -0.68 8.48 5.51
C HIS A 90 -0.57 8.58 3.99
N MET A 91 -1.69 8.72 3.26
CA MET A 91 -1.69 8.77 1.81
C MET A 91 -1.69 10.20 1.28
N SER A 92 -1.05 10.38 0.12
CA SER A 92 -1.15 11.64 -0.62
C SER A 92 -2.62 11.95 -0.97
N PRO A 93 -3.03 13.23 -0.97
CA PRO A 93 -4.35 13.61 -1.42
C PRO A 93 -4.51 13.30 -2.91
N VAL A 94 -5.51 12.48 -3.23
CA VAL A 94 -5.87 12.09 -4.60
C VAL A 94 -7.38 12.17 -4.83
N ASP A 95 -7.79 12.19 -6.11
CA ASP A 95 -9.20 12.20 -6.50
C ASP A 95 -9.86 10.88 -6.15
N LEU A 96 -9.18 9.76 -6.43
CA LEU A 96 -9.70 8.40 -6.29
C LEU A 96 -8.73 7.52 -5.47
N LEU A 97 -9.26 6.86 -4.44
CA LEU A 97 -8.60 5.77 -3.74
C LEU A 97 -9.32 4.46 -4.08
N ILE A 98 -8.57 3.46 -4.55
CA ILE A 98 -9.12 2.15 -4.88
C ILE A 98 -8.54 1.10 -3.92
N VAL A 99 -9.43 0.38 -3.23
CA VAL A 99 -9.10 -0.64 -2.21
C VAL A 99 -9.32 -2.05 -2.73
#